data_AF-A0A9E0ZUL9-F1
#
_entry.id   AF-A0A9E0ZUL9-F1
#
_cell.length_a   1.000
_cell.length_b   1.000
_cell.length_c   1.000
_cell.angle_alpha   90.00
_cell.angle_beta   90.00
_cell.angle_gamma   90.00
#
_symmetry.space_group_name_H-M   'P 1'
#
loop_
_entity.id
_entity.type
_entity.pdbx_description
1 polymer ?
#
loop_
_entity_poly.entity_id
_entity_poly.type
_entity_poly.pdbx_seq_one_letter_code
_entity_poly.pdbx_strand_id
1 'polypeptide(L)' 'MFDYKDTRWKRKQKQMLKRDGYMCQWCKRYGKKVDATTVHHIKHADEYPELVYTDSNLVSLCSACHNKAHPEKARNHRRY' A
#
# COMPACT_ATOMS: atom_id res chain seq x y z
N MET A 1 1.97 -10.12 13.68
CA MET A 1 2.72 -10.22 12.41
C MET A 1 1.78 -10.72 11.34
N PHE A 2 1.25 -9.82 10.53
CA PHE A 2 0.40 -10.17 9.39
C PHE A 2 1.19 -10.92 8.30
N ASP A 3 0.64 -12.02 7.77
CA ASP A 3 1.29 -12.81 6.72
C ASP A 3 0.95 -12.29 5.32
N TYR A 4 1.88 -11.51 4.76
CA TYR A 4 1.79 -11.00 3.39
C TYR A 4 1.95 -12.08 2.29
N LYS A 5 2.31 -13.32 2.63
CA LYS A 5 2.40 -14.42 1.66
C LYS A 5 1.08 -15.19 1.52
N ASP A 6 0.12 -14.94 2.43
CA ASP A 6 -1.17 -15.60 2.45
C ASP A 6 -1.92 -15.43 1.10
N THR A 7 -2.56 -16.52 0.67
CA THR A 7 -3.34 -16.56 -0.57
C THR A 7 -4.55 -15.63 -0.50
N ARG A 8 -5.18 -15.48 0.68
CA ARG A 8 -6.30 -14.54 0.85
C ARG A 8 -5.83 -13.11 0.64
N TRP A 9 -4.68 -12.75 1.19
CA TRP A 9 -4.07 -11.44 0.95
C TRP A 9 -3.73 -11.21 -0.53
N LYS A 10 -3.09 -12.18 -1.21
CA LYS A 10 -2.78 -12.05 -2.64
C LYS A 10 -4.03 -11.85 -3.50
N ARG A 11 -5.14 -12.53 -3.17
CA ARG A 11 -6.44 -12.32 -3.85
C ARG A 11 -6.98 -10.91 -3.58
N LYS A 12 -6.94 -10.46 -2.33
CA LYS A 12 -7.37 -9.11 -1.96
C LYS A 12 -6.53 -8.04 -2.65
N GLN A 13 -5.22 -8.21 -2.69
CA GLN A 13 -4.29 -7.31 -3.36
C GLN A 13 -4.63 -7.15 -4.86
N LYS A 14 -4.86 -8.28 -5.56
CA LYS A 14 -5.30 -8.25 -6.97
C LYS A 14 -6.65 -7.54 -7.15
N GLN A 15 -7.59 -7.74 -6.23
CA GLN A 15 -8.89 -7.05 -6.26
C GLN A 15 -8.72 -5.53 -6.13
N MET A 16 -7.88 -5.06 -5.20
CA MET A 16 -7.63 -3.63 -4.99
C MET A 16 -6.89 -3.01 -6.18
N LEU A 17 -5.88 -3.70 -6.73
CA LEU A 17 -5.19 -3.24 -7.95
C LEU A 17 -6.16 -3.11 -9.12
N LYS A 18 -7.06 -4.10 -9.32
CA LYS A 18 -8.08 -4.05 -10.36
C LYS A 18 -9.07 -2.89 -10.15
N ARG A 19 -9.57 -2.69 -8.91
CA ARG A 19 -10.44 -1.56 -8.53
C ARG A 19 -9.81 -0.23 -8.90
N ASP A 20 -8.52 -0.11 -8.63
CA ASP A 20 -7.74 1.11 -8.81
C ASP A 20 -7.24 1.30 -10.25
N GLY A 21 -7.61 0.40 -11.17
CA GLY A 21 -7.20 0.42 -12.57
C GLY A 21 -5.70 0.19 -12.76
N TYR A 22 -5.05 -0.49 -11.82
CA TYR A 22 -3.60 -0.67 -11.72
C TYR A 22 -2.83 0.66 -11.64
N MET A 23 -3.49 1.74 -11.21
CA MET A 23 -2.88 3.07 -11.10
C MET A 23 -2.54 3.41 -9.66
N CYS A 24 -1.40 4.06 -9.45
CA CYS A 24 -1.02 4.63 -8.16
C CYS A 24 -2.01 5.74 -7.77
N GLN A 25 -2.76 5.52 -6.68
CA GLN A 25 -3.82 6.44 -6.26
C GLN A 25 -3.27 7.78 -5.77
N TRP A 26 -2.06 7.82 -5.22
CA TRP A 26 -1.41 9.07 -4.83
C TRP A 26 -0.94 9.88 -6.03
N CYS A 27 -0.28 9.25 -7.00
CA CYS A 27 0.15 9.92 -8.23
C CYS A 27 -1.05 10.46 -9.03
N LYS A 28 -2.13 9.67 -9.11
CA LYS A 28 -3.36 10.03 -9.82
C LYS A 28 -3.99 11.34 -9.31
N ARG A 29 -3.92 11.61 -8.00
CA ARG A 29 -4.41 12.87 -7.40
C ARG A 29 -3.72 14.12 -7.95
N TYR A 30 -2.48 13.97 -8.46
CA TYR A 30 -1.69 15.04 -9.05
C TYR A 30 -1.65 14.96 -10.59
N GLY A 31 -2.62 14.26 -11.21
CA GLY A 31 -2.70 14.10 -12.66
C GLY A 31 -1.61 13.20 -13.28
N LYS A 32 -0.80 12.52 -12.47
CA LYS A 32 0.27 11.65 -12.97
C LYS A 32 -0.25 10.25 -13.27
N LYS A 33 0.13 9.73 -14.45
CA LYS A 33 -0.15 8.34 -14.85
C LYS A 33 1.04 7.47 -14.46
N VAL A 34 0.95 6.82 -13.29
CA VAL A 34 1.99 5.92 -12.77
C VAL A 34 1.32 4.63 -12.31
N ASP A 35 1.89 3.50 -12.70
CA ASP A 35 1.37 2.19 -12.33
C ASP A 35 1.54 1.91 -10.84
N ALA A 36 0.54 1.26 -10.25
CA ALA A 36 0.64 0.71 -8.90
C ALA A 36 1.34 -0.65 -8.95
N THR A 37 2.32 -0.83 -8.07
CA THR A 37 3.09 -2.08 -7.96
C THR A 37 2.73 -2.87 -6.70
N THR A 38 2.05 -2.23 -5.74
CA THR A 38 1.67 -2.85 -4.46
C THR A 38 0.41 -2.20 -3.88
N VAL A 39 -0.15 -2.84 -2.87
CA VAL A 39 -1.26 -2.33 -2.06
C VAL A 39 -0.74 -2.10 -0.64
N HIS A 40 -0.95 -0.88 -0.13
CA HIS A 40 -0.52 -0.43 1.17
C HIS A 40 -1.69 -0.42 2.16
N HIS A 41 -1.43 -0.83 3.40
CA HIS A 41 -2.33 -0.66 4.54
C HIS A 41 -2.19 0.75 5.12
N ILE A 42 -3.24 1.57 5.07
CA ILE A 42 -3.21 2.95 5.60
C ILE A 42 -3.00 2.96 7.12
N LYS A 43 -3.70 2.05 7.82
CA LYS A 43 -3.47 1.69 9.22
C LYS A 43 -2.76 0.34 9.26
N HIS A 44 -1.65 0.26 9.99
CA HIS A 44 -0.78 -0.92 10.03
C HIS A 44 -1.56 -2.18 10.43
N ALA A 45 -1.32 -3.26 9.69
CA ALA A 45 -2.00 -4.54 9.88
C ALA A 45 -1.74 -5.18 11.26
N ASP A 46 -0.58 -4.90 11.87
CA ASP A 46 -0.23 -5.41 13.20
C ASP A 46 -0.93 -4.66 14.34
N GLU A 47 -1.28 -3.39 14.13
CA GLU A 47 -1.98 -2.55 15.12
C GLU A 47 -3.50 -2.63 14.97
N TYR A 48 -4.00 -2.82 13.74
CA TYR A 48 -5.43 -2.86 13.40
C TYR A 48 -5.77 -4.13 12.60
N PRO A 49 -5.67 -5.33 13.22
CA PRO A 49 -5.92 -6.60 12.55
C PRO A 49 -7.34 -6.71 11.96
N GLU A 50 -8.32 -6.04 12.57
CA GLU A 50 -9.70 -5.97 12.11
C GLU A 50 -9.88 -5.19 10.80
N LEU A 51 -8.90 -4.34 10.44
CA LEU A 51 -8.95 -3.50 9.24
C LEU A 51 -8.11 -4.05 8.07
N VAL A 52 -7.47 -5.20 8.24
CA VAL A 52 -6.55 -5.80 7.27
C VAL A 52 -7.17 -6.00 5.89
N TYR A 53 -8.44 -6.36 5.84
CA TYR A 53 -9.18 -6.66 4.60
C TYR A 53 -10.17 -5.57 4.19
N THR A 54 -10.22 -4.47 4.94
CA THR A 54 -11.16 -3.37 4.74
C THR A 54 -10.70 -2.49 3.58
N ASP A 55 -11.55 -2.33 2.55
CA ASP A 55 -11.22 -1.59 1.32
C ASP A 55 -10.76 -0.16 1.56
N SER A 56 -11.34 0.52 2.56
CA SER A 56 -10.97 1.90 2.93
C SER A 56 -9.61 1.99 3.62
N ASN A 57 -9.09 0.86 4.11
CA ASN A 57 -7.75 0.76 4.70
C ASN A 57 -6.69 0.33 3.67
N LEU A 58 -7.08 0.11 2.40
CA LEU A 58 -6.20 -0.42 1.35
C LEU A 58 -6.09 0.54 0.17
N VAL A 59 -4.85 0.88 -0.20
CA VAL A 59 -4.57 1.82 -1.29
C VAL A 59 -3.49 1.28 -2.24
N SER A 60 -3.76 1.29 -3.54
CA SER A 60 -2.77 0.89 -4.56
C SER A 60 -1.76 2.00 -4.80
N LEU A 61 -0.47 1.70 -4.64
CA LEU A 61 0.63 2.66 -4.75
C LEU A 61 1.77 2.14 -5.64
N CYS A 62 2.50 3.06 -6.26
CA CYS A 62 3.81 2.75 -6.82
C CYS A 62 4.84 2.61 -5.69
N SER A 63 5.99 1.98 -5.97
CA SER A 63 7.04 1.74 -4.96
C SER A 63 7.52 3.02 -4.27
N ALA A 64 7.62 4.14 -5.01
CA ALA A 64 8.02 5.43 -4.45
C ALA A 64 6.99 6.00 -3.46
N CYS A 65 5.70 5.96 -3.80
CA CYS A 65 4.64 6.40 -2.89
C CYS A 65 4.49 5.45 -1.70
N HIS A 66 4.61 4.14 -1.93
CA HIS A 66 4.61 3.14 -0.86
C HIS A 66 5.71 3.43 0.17
N ASN A 67 6.94 3.68 -0.27
CA ASN A 67 8.04 4.01 0.65
C ASN A 67 7.80 5.32 1.42
N LYS A 68 7.20 6.34 0.78
CA LYS A 68 6.81 7.59 1.45
C LYS A 68 5.71 7.40 2.49
N ALA A 69 4.85 6.39 2.30
CA ALA A 69 3.81 6.05 3.26
C ALA A 69 4.37 5.35 4.53
N HIS A 70 5.66 4.97 4.52
CA HIS A 70 6.38 4.44 5.67
C HIS A 70 7.39 5.47 6.22
N PRO A 71 6.96 6.49 6.97
CA PRO A 71 7.85 7.51 7.54
C PRO A 71 8.92 6.92 8.48
N GLU A 72 8.66 5.77 9.10
CA GLU A 72 9.63 5.03 9.92
C GLU A 72 10.88 4.61 9.12
N LYS A 73 10.73 4.36 7.81
CA LYS A 73 11.85 4.01 6.92
C LYS A 73 12.68 5.23 6.51
N ALA A 74 12.10 6.44 6.55
CA ALA A 74 12.81 7.67 6.21
C ALA A 74 13.83 8.09 7.28
N ARG A 75 13.64 7.71 8.55
CA ARG A 75 14.51 8.08 9.67
C ARG A 75 15.90 7.44 9.65
N ASN A 76 16.16 6.42 8.81
CA ASN A 76 17.40 5.65 8.86
C ASN A 76 18.51 6.11 7.88
N HIS A 77 18.33 7.27 7.23
CA HIS A 77 19.32 7.85 6.30
C HIS A 77 20.09 9.07 6.86
N ARG A 78 20.10 9.28 8.18
CA ARG A 78 21.10 10.12 8.86
C ARG A 78 22.11 9.21 9.56
N ARG A 79 23.02 8.62 8.78
CA ARG A 79 24.31 8.14 9.30
C ARG A 79 25.36 9.12 8.78
N TYR A 80 25.82 9.98 9.68
CA TYR A 80 27.06 10.74 9.54
C TYR A 80 28.24 9.76 9.57
#